data_AF-A0AA39Y917-F1
#
_entry.id   AF-A0AA39Y917-F1
#
_cell.length_a   1.000
_cell.length_b   1.000
_cell.length_c   1.000
_cell.angle_alpha   90.00
_cell.angle_beta   90.00
_cell.angle_gamma   90.00
#
_symmetry.space_group_name_H-M   'P 1'
#
loop_
_entity.id
_entity.type
_entity.pdbx_description
1 polymer ?
#
loop_
_entity_poly.entity_id
_entity_poly.type
_entity_poly.pdbx_seq_one_letter_code
_entity_poly.pdbx_strand_id
1 'polypeptide(L)'
;MDHLLIPKHPARSAPRIRYYCQQEYDGENFLYYPKRMGWTYKELLSERTWFNLGLPDSERDPEKNMARWSYLGLPDGKRKVEDVLAFLQQWLFFGLLHTFLGDLALPPDFIETDSDTGLTYVHTRNLLPLARKFLEKERRDRILPRRGFEYFNNCLDTEHQIYEAIRGQSPRSTLVDPYFMLSLAAMAQFLGDAAATLYPDDIMVKDHLPPLVHTNDDRFKNFRNYLEEIDILTFEMAKAGWCPRQAWIAAGTSLPTYYFYSQLQHFEAEDKVRDHRECTQTQCLSLRVDSSAYKSRHIHRGECDLVGFKTEDLDSILQEVAHG
;
A
#
# COMPACT_ATOMS: atom_id res chain seq x y z
N MET A 1 2.78 5.67 10.81
CA MET A 1 1.97 6.33 9.75
C MET A 1 0.83 7.12 10.38
N ASP A 2 1.16 8.06 11.25
CA ASP A 2 0.22 8.81 12.10
C ASP A 2 -0.51 9.95 11.39
N HIS A 3 -0.06 10.33 10.19
CA HIS A 3 -0.74 11.34 9.37
C HIS A 3 -2.00 10.79 8.67
N LEU A 4 -2.14 9.46 8.59
CA LEU A 4 -3.33 8.82 8.06
C LEU A 4 -4.44 8.84 9.12
N LEU A 5 -5.69 8.97 8.66
CA LEU A 5 -6.84 8.96 9.54
C LEU A 5 -7.03 7.56 10.14
N ILE A 6 -7.32 7.53 11.45
CA ILE A 6 -7.63 6.32 12.20
C ILE A 6 -9.02 6.51 12.83
N PRO A 7 -9.93 5.53 12.73
CA PRO A 7 -11.23 5.61 13.39
C PRO A 7 -11.07 5.61 14.91
N LYS A 8 -12.11 6.11 15.62
CA LYS A 8 -12.10 6.20 17.09
C LYS A 8 -11.85 4.85 17.79
N HIS A 9 -12.35 3.77 17.19
CA HIS A 9 -12.22 2.41 17.68
C HIS A 9 -11.64 1.54 16.55
N PRO A 10 -10.32 1.53 16.36
CA PRO A 10 -9.71 0.82 15.25
C PRO A 10 -9.73 -0.70 15.49
N ALA A 11 -9.77 -1.47 14.41
CA ALA A 11 -9.70 -2.93 14.43
C ALA A 11 -8.33 -3.44 14.86
N ARG A 12 -7.27 -2.65 14.67
CA ARG A 12 -5.90 -2.96 15.09
C ARG A 12 -5.15 -1.68 15.48
N SER A 13 -4.02 -1.85 16.16
CA SER A 13 -3.08 -0.74 16.36
C SER A 13 -2.48 -0.29 15.03
N ALA A 14 -2.18 0.99 14.89
CA ALA A 14 -1.41 1.48 13.75
C ALA A 14 -0.05 0.75 13.69
N PRO A 15 0.39 0.30 12.50
CA PRO A 15 1.68 -0.35 12.35
C PRO A 15 2.81 0.65 12.67
N ARG A 16 3.79 0.19 13.46
CA ARG A 16 5.02 0.92 13.75
C ARG A 16 6.07 0.56 12.71
N ILE A 17 6.65 1.57 12.08
CA ILE A 17 7.64 1.37 11.02
C ILE A 17 9.02 1.47 11.64
N ARG A 18 9.83 0.41 11.55
CA ARG A 18 11.19 0.43 12.09
C ARG A 18 12.05 1.47 11.37
N TYR A 19 12.91 2.15 12.12
CA TYR A 19 13.96 3.00 11.58
C TYR A 19 15.18 2.14 11.24
N TYR A 20 15.54 2.09 9.95
CA TYR A 20 16.65 1.31 9.42
C TYR A 20 17.89 2.16 9.11
N CYS A 21 17.72 3.48 8.99
CA CYS A 21 18.77 4.37 8.53
C CYS A 21 19.97 4.36 9.50
N GLN A 22 21.17 4.13 8.97
CA GLN A 22 22.43 4.18 9.72
C GLN A 22 23.09 5.58 9.69
N GLN A 23 22.64 6.42 8.76
CA GLN A 23 23.08 7.79 8.54
C GLN A 23 21.86 8.66 8.18
N GLU A 24 21.98 9.96 8.34
CA GLU A 24 20.95 10.91 7.92
C GLU A 24 20.94 11.05 6.39
N TYR A 25 19.81 11.51 5.85
CA TYR A 25 19.75 11.94 4.45
C TYR A 25 20.69 13.13 4.27
N ASP A 26 21.44 13.17 3.17
CA ASP A 26 22.52 14.14 2.97
C ASP A 26 22.03 15.57 2.62
N GLY A 27 20.72 15.76 2.46
CA GLY A 27 20.12 17.05 2.10
C GLY A 27 20.36 17.46 0.64
N GLU A 28 21.03 16.61 -0.13
CA GLU A 28 21.40 16.92 -1.50
C GLU A 28 20.29 16.50 -2.48
N ASN A 29 20.54 16.65 -3.78
CA ASN A 29 19.56 16.36 -4.82
C ASN A 29 19.06 14.89 -4.76
N PHE A 30 17.72 14.75 -4.64
CA PHE A 30 17.00 13.47 -4.54
C PHE A 30 17.26 12.54 -5.73
N LEU A 31 17.15 13.05 -6.96
CA LEU A 31 17.30 12.25 -8.19
C LEU A 31 18.72 11.68 -8.38
N TYR A 32 19.72 12.31 -7.75
CA TYR A 32 21.11 11.84 -7.80
C TYR A 32 21.52 11.01 -6.57
N TYR A 33 20.67 10.93 -5.54
CA TYR A 33 20.97 10.19 -4.31
C TYR A 33 21.35 8.72 -4.56
N PRO A 34 20.64 7.95 -5.40
CA PRO A 34 21.02 6.58 -5.73
C PRO A 34 22.46 6.46 -6.21
N LYS A 35 22.87 7.34 -7.14
CA LYS A 35 24.21 7.33 -7.73
C LYS A 35 25.29 7.59 -6.68
N ARG A 36 25.03 8.48 -5.72
CA ARG A 36 25.95 8.75 -4.59
C ARG A 36 26.08 7.55 -3.67
N MET A 37 25.00 6.79 -3.51
CA MET A 37 24.96 5.54 -2.74
C MET A 37 25.41 4.30 -3.55
N GLY A 38 26.00 4.52 -4.73
CA GLY A 38 26.53 3.46 -5.59
C GLY A 38 25.46 2.59 -6.25
N TRP A 39 24.23 3.10 -6.40
CA TRP A 39 23.16 2.46 -7.14
C TRP A 39 23.00 3.06 -8.53
N THR A 40 22.74 2.21 -9.51
CA THR A 40 22.28 2.63 -10.83
C THR A 40 20.76 2.49 -10.94
N TYR A 41 20.13 3.36 -11.74
CA TYR A 41 18.69 3.24 -12.02
C TYR A 41 18.33 1.91 -12.67
N LYS A 42 19.23 1.34 -13.49
CA LYS A 42 19.03 0.03 -14.11
C LYS A 42 18.94 -1.08 -13.05
N GLU A 43 19.76 -1.03 -12.01
CA GLU A 43 19.68 -1.99 -10.91
C GLU A 43 18.39 -1.82 -10.11
N LEU A 44 17.99 -0.58 -9.81
CA LEU A 44 16.80 -0.30 -9.01
C LEU A 44 15.49 -0.64 -9.73
N LEU A 45 15.46 -0.54 -11.06
CA LEU A 45 14.29 -0.92 -11.86
C LEU A 45 14.31 -2.39 -12.30
N SER A 46 15.37 -3.13 -11.98
CA SER A 46 15.51 -4.53 -12.36
C SER A 46 14.78 -5.43 -11.37
N GLU A 47 13.75 -6.14 -11.84
CA GLU A 47 13.04 -7.18 -11.08
C GLU A 47 13.99 -8.18 -10.41
N ARG A 48 15.06 -8.55 -11.12
CA ARG A 48 16.07 -9.50 -10.63
C ARG A 48 16.79 -9.00 -9.39
N THR A 49 16.98 -7.69 -9.25
CA THR A 49 17.65 -7.10 -8.09
C THR A 49 16.84 -7.39 -6.84
N TRP A 50 15.55 -7.08 -6.86
CA TRP A 50 14.65 -7.25 -5.72
C TRP A 50 14.34 -8.72 -5.42
N PHE A 51 14.26 -9.56 -6.46
CA PHE A 51 14.11 -11.00 -6.28
C PHE A 51 15.31 -11.60 -5.55
N ASN A 52 16.55 -11.29 -5.98
CA ASN A 52 17.75 -11.88 -5.40
C ASN A 52 18.03 -11.40 -3.98
N LEU A 53 17.69 -10.16 -3.66
CA LEU A 53 17.83 -9.63 -2.30
C LEU A 53 16.95 -10.40 -1.31
N GLY A 54 15.77 -10.88 -1.74
CA GLY A 54 14.85 -11.65 -0.91
C GLY A 54 15.24 -13.10 -0.64
N LEU A 55 16.28 -13.62 -1.29
CA LEU A 55 16.74 -14.98 -1.05
C LEU A 55 17.43 -15.09 0.33
N PRO A 56 17.40 -16.27 0.99
CA PRO A 56 18.17 -16.49 2.20
C PRO A 56 19.68 -16.26 1.99
N ASP A 57 20.42 -15.83 3.02
CA ASP A 57 21.88 -15.62 2.93
C ASP A 57 22.61 -16.89 2.43
N SER A 58 22.12 -18.07 2.79
CA SER A 58 22.66 -19.36 2.34
C SER A 58 22.53 -19.59 0.83
N GLU A 59 21.54 -18.96 0.18
CA GLU A 59 21.32 -19.01 -1.26
C GLU A 59 22.02 -17.85 -1.99
N ARG A 60 22.44 -16.82 -1.25
CA ARG A 60 23.25 -15.69 -1.74
C ARG A 60 24.75 -15.95 -1.76
N ASP A 61 25.19 -17.15 -1.36
CA ASP A 61 26.61 -17.55 -1.33
C ASP A 61 27.29 -17.35 -2.71
N PRO A 62 28.20 -16.36 -2.81
CA PRO A 62 28.88 -16.05 -4.06
C PRO A 62 29.79 -17.18 -4.52
N GLU A 63 30.36 -18.00 -3.63
CA GLU A 63 31.27 -19.07 -4.03
C GLU A 63 30.53 -20.22 -4.71
N LYS A 64 29.31 -20.53 -4.24
CA LYS A 64 28.44 -21.56 -4.84
C LYS A 64 27.75 -21.11 -6.12
N ASN A 65 27.54 -19.80 -6.29
CA ASN A 65 26.80 -19.25 -7.42
C ASN A 65 27.60 -18.29 -8.32
N MET A 66 28.92 -18.19 -8.14
CA MET A 66 29.79 -17.18 -8.78
C MET A 66 29.63 -17.13 -10.30
N ALA A 67 29.56 -18.31 -10.93
CA ALA A 67 29.39 -18.44 -12.37
C ALA A 67 28.02 -17.92 -12.85
N ARG A 68 26.96 -18.10 -12.04
CA ARG A 68 25.61 -17.61 -12.33
C ARG A 68 25.51 -16.09 -12.16
N TRP A 69 26.19 -15.52 -11.17
CA TRP A 69 26.08 -14.08 -10.86
C TRP A 69 26.95 -13.22 -11.77
N SER A 70 28.17 -13.67 -12.08
CA SER A 70 29.08 -13.01 -13.04
C SER A 70 28.51 -12.96 -14.47
N TYR A 71 27.84 -14.03 -14.92
CA TYR A 71 27.17 -14.06 -16.23
C TYR A 71 25.98 -13.09 -16.33
N LEU A 72 25.35 -12.73 -15.19
CA LEU A 72 24.15 -11.90 -15.16
C LEU A 72 24.44 -10.40 -14.98
N GLY A 73 25.69 -10.00 -14.75
CA GLY A 73 26.08 -8.60 -14.56
C GLY A 73 25.38 -7.92 -13.38
N LEU A 74 25.02 -8.72 -12.35
CA LEU A 74 24.37 -8.22 -11.15
C LEU A 74 25.41 -7.64 -10.19
N PRO A 75 25.05 -6.65 -9.36
CA PRO A 75 25.91 -6.22 -8.26
C PRO A 75 26.28 -7.46 -7.44
N ASP A 76 27.58 -7.63 -7.16
CA ASP A 76 28.07 -8.66 -6.24
C ASP A 76 27.11 -8.68 -5.04
N GLY A 77 26.60 -9.85 -4.63
CA GLY A 77 25.61 -10.05 -3.57
C GLY A 77 26.01 -9.57 -2.15
N LYS A 78 26.74 -8.47 -2.07
CA LYS A 78 27.31 -7.78 -0.92
C LYS A 78 26.29 -6.95 -0.15
N ARG A 79 25.16 -6.57 -0.76
CA ARG A 79 24.18 -5.70 -0.10
C ARG A 79 23.27 -6.53 0.81
N LYS A 80 23.30 -6.25 2.11
CA LYS A 80 22.39 -6.87 3.09
C LYS A 80 21.00 -6.25 2.95
N VAL A 81 19.98 -7.00 3.34
CA VAL A 81 18.58 -6.55 3.34
C VAL A 81 18.43 -5.24 4.11
N GLU A 82 19.03 -5.17 5.30
CA GLU A 82 18.96 -4.01 6.17
C GLU A 82 19.59 -2.76 5.53
N ASP A 83 20.69 -2.91 4.80
CA ASP A 83 21.34 -1.80 4.10
C ASP A 83 20.46 -1.28 2.95
N VAL A 84 19.71 -2.16 2.29
CA VAL A 84 18.74 -1.80 1.26
C VAL A 84 17.54 -1.08 1.86
N LEU A 85 16.99 -1.58 2.97
CA LEU A 85 15.89 -0.93 3.68
C LEU A 85 16.31 0.44 4.21
N ALA A 86 17.53 0.55 4.76
CA ALA A 86 18.12 1.81 5.18
C ALA A 86 18.23 2.80 4.01
N PHE A 87 18.77 2.34 2.86
CA PHE A 87 18.87 3.14 1.65
C PHE A 87 17.50 3.64 1.16
N LEU A 88 16.50 2.75 1.06
CA LEU A 88 15.15 3.10 0.61
C LEU A 88 14.49 4.09 1.57
N GLN A 89 14.64 3.90 2.88
CA GLN A 89 14.08 4.82 3.87
C GLN A 89 14.76 6.19 3.83
N GLN A 90 16.09 6.24 3.76
CA GLN A 90 16.83 7.50 3.61
C GLN A 90 16.41 8.25 2.35
N TRP A 91 16.30 7.53 1.23
CA TRP A 91 16.00 8.14 -0.06
C TRP A 91 14.52 8.48 -0.21
N LEU A 92 13.66 7.46 -0.27
CA LEU A 92 12.27 7.62 -0.68
C LEU A 92 11.39 8.22 0.42
N PHE A 93 11.75 8.02 1.70
CA PHE A 93 11.02 8.63 2.82
C PHE A 93 11.63 10.00 3.19
N PHE A 94 12.87 10.01 3.69
CA PHE A 94 13.48 11.25 4.20
C PHE A 94 13.92 12.21 3.09
N GLY A 95 14.44 11.70 1.97
CA GLY A 95 14.80 12.53 0.83
C GLY A 95 13.58 13.20 0.19
N LEU A 96 12.44 12.50 0.10
CA LEU A 96 11.21 13.09 -0.43
C LEU A 96 10.62 14.14 0.52
N LEU A 97 10.63 13.86 1.83
CA LEU A 97 10.28 14.83 2.87
C LEU A 97 11.15 16.09 2.77
N HIS A 98 12.47 15.92 2.69
CA HIS A 98 13.41 17.04 2.57
C HIS A 98 13.18 17.81 1.26
N THR A 99 12.93 17.12 0.15
CA THR A 99 12.67 17.78 -1.14
C THR A 99 11.44 18.68 -1.09
N PHE A 100 10.39 18.25 -0.38
CA PHE A 100 9.16 19.02 -0.28
C PHE A 100 9.21 20.10 0.80
N LEU A 101 9.65 19.75 2.02
CA LEU A 101 9.61 20.63 3.19
C LEU A 101 10.90 21.41 3.43
N GLY A 102 11.99 21.06 2.74
CA GLY A 102 13.32 21.64 2.95
C GLY A 102 13.80 21.50 4.39
N ASP A 103 14.32 22.59 4.93
CA ASP A 103 14.83 22.68 6.31
C ASP A 103 13.74 22.51 7.39
N LEU A 104 12.45 22.47 7.02
CA LEU A 104 11.37 22.19 7.97
C LEU A 104 11.28 20.71 8.34
N ALA A 105 11.88 19.80 7.56
CA ALA A 105 11.85 18.37 7.82
C ALA A 105 13.20 17.88 8.33
N LEU A 106 13.44 18.02 9.63
CA LEU A 106 14.64 17.46 10.27
C LEU A 106 14.37 15.99 10.66
N PRO A 107 15.28 15.04 10.34
CA PRO A 107 15.07 13.62 10.65
C PRO A 107 14.66 13.33 12.10
N PRO A 108 15.25 13.98 13.13
CA PRO A 108 14.87 13.74 14.53
C PRO A 108 13.39 14.01 14.84
N ASP A 109 12.70 14.86 14.07
CA ASP A 109 11.28 15.19 14.27
C ASP A 109 10.33 14.06 13.86
N PHE A 110 10.86 13.00 13.24
CA PHE A 110 10.12 11.85 12.71
C PHE A 110 10.57 10.53 13.31
N ILE A 111 11.44 10.55 14.32
CA ILE A 111 12.05 9.36 14.89
C ILE A 111 11.76 9.29 16.39
N GLU A 112 11.33 8.12 16.86
CA GLU A 112 11.18 7.84 18.29
C GLU A 112 11.91 6.55 18.67
N THR A 113 12.53 6.53 19.85
CA THR A 113 13.08 5.30 20.43
C THR A 113 12.14 4.82 21.52
N ASP A 114 11.72 3.57 21.38
CA ASP A 114 10.92 2.87 22.38
C ASP A 114 11.79 2.56 23.60
N SER A 115 11.37 3.04 24.78
CA SER A 115 12.14 2.92 26.02
C SER A 115 12.31 1.48 26.50
N ASP A 116 11.35 0.61 26.17
CA ASP A 116 11.26 -0.73 26.73
C ASP A 116 12.07 -1.72 25.88
N THR A 117 12.04 -1.54 24.56
CA THR A 117 12.73 -2.40 23.59
C THR A 117 14.06 -1.84 23.11
N GLY A 118 14.31 -0.53 23.28
CA GLY A 118 15.44 0.18 22.70
C GLY A 118 15.38 0.29 21.17
N LEU A 119 14.28 -0.13 20.54
CA LEU A 119 14.11 -0.08 19.10
C LEU A 119 13.65 1.31 18.66
N THR A 120 14.16 1.73 17.52
CA THR A 120 13.84 3.04 16.93
C THR A 120 12.82 2.88 15.81
N TYR A 121 11.84 3.78 15.78
CA TYR A 121 10.71 3.78 14.85
C TYR A 121 10.52 5.14 14.18
N VAL A 122 9.99 5.11 12.97
CA VAL A 122 9.55 6.29 12.23
C VAL A 122 8.10 6.60 12.55
N HIS A 123 7.83 7.87 12.82
CA HIS A 123 6.48 8.42 12.99
C HIS A 123 6.27 9.67 12.14
N THR A 124 5.02 10.04 11.93
CA THR A 124 4.61 11.16 11.05
C THR A 124 3.67 12.13 11.76
N ARG A 125 3.64 12.12 13.09
CA ARG A 125 2.77 12.98 13.92
C ARG A 125 2.88 14.48 13.59
N ASN A 126 4.07 14.94 13.25
CA ASN A 126 4.35 16.34 12.95
C ASN A 126 4.15 16.71 11.47
N LEU A 127 3.88 15.74 10.60
CA LEU A 127 3.85 15.95 9.16
C LEU A 127 2.75 16.94 8.73
N LEU A 128 1.53 16.78 9.24
CA LEU A 128 0.41 17.66 8.90
C LEU A 128 0.63 19.10 9.38
N PRO A 129 1.03 19.37 10.65
CA PRO A 129 1.42 20.71 11.07
C PRO A 129 2.53 21.34 10.23
N LEU A 130 3.58 20.58 9.91
CA LEU A 130 4.70 21.08 9.10
C LEU A 130 4.26 21.41 7.67
N ALA A 131 3.48 20.53 7.03
CA ALA A 131 2.92 20.77 5.71
C ALA A 131 2.04 22.03 5.70
N ARG A 132 1.17 22.23 6.70
CA ARG A 132 0.36 23.46 6.79
C ARG A 132 1.23 24.71 6.89
N LYS A 133 2.23 24.71 7.77
CA LYS A 133 3.17 25.82 7.93
C LYS A 133 3.90 26.13 6.63
N PHE A 134 4.35 25.09 5.92
CA PHE A 134 4.98 25.20 4.63
C PHE A 134 4.04 25.81 3.58
N LEU A 135 2.82 25.27 3.43
CA LEU A 135 1.82 25.76 2.49
C LEU A 135 1.45 27.24 2.75
N GLU A 136 1.33 27.63 4.01
CA GLU A 136 1.06 29.03 4.41
C GLU A 136 2.22 29.96 4.04
N LYS A 137 3.46 29.52 4.26
CA LYS A 137 4.67 30.25 3.86
C LYS A 137 4.73 30.41 2.34
N GLU A 138 4.54 29.33 1.59
CA GLU A 138 4.57 29.35 0.13
C GLU A 138 3.48 30.25 -0.48
N ARG A 139 2.25 30.20 0.05
CA ARG A 139 1.17 31.08 -0.40
C ARG A 139 1.48 32.56 -0.18
N ARG A 140 2.17 32.89 0.91
CA ARG A 140 2.55 34.26 1.25
C ARG A 140 3.69 34.76 0.38
N ASP A 141 4.74 33.96 0.31
CA ASP A 141 6.03 34.42 -0.20
C ASP A 141 6.19 34.10 -1.70
N ARG A 142 5.35 33.22 -2.26
CA ARG A 142 5.44 32.69 -3.64
C ARG A 142 6.86 32.19 -3.96
N ILE A 143 7.49 31.57 -2.97
CA ILE A 143 8.92 31.27 -2.98
C ILE A 143 9.23 30.21 -4.02
N LEU A 144 8.43 29.15 -4.14
CA LEU A 144 8.72 28.07 -5.06
C LEU A 144 8.45 28.49 -6.51
N PRO A 145 9.50 28.61 -7.33
CA PRO A 145 9.33 28.80 -8.76
C PRO A 145 8.65 27.54 -9.33
N ARG A 146 7.91 27.67 -10.44
CA ARG A 146 7.32 26.53 -11.16
C ARG A 146 8.32 25.39 -11.40
N ARG A 147 9.60 25.72 -11.64
CA ARG A 147 10.71 24.76 -11.77
C ARG A 147 10.93 23.87 -10.54
N GLY A 148 10.66 24.37 -9.34
CA GLY A 148 10.71 23.59 -8.10
C GLY A 148 9.64 22.50 -8.06
N PHE A 149 8.44 22.79 -8.57
CA PHE A 149 7.35 21.81 -8.66
C PHE A 149 7.57 20.77 -9.75
N GLU A 150 8.08 21.17 -10.92
CA GLU A 150 8.49 20.21 -11.95
C GLU A 150 9.55 19.24 -11.42
N TYR A 151 10.52 19.76 -10.65
CA TYR A 151 11.52 18.92 -9.98
C TYR A 151 10.89 17.98 -8.96
N PHE A 152 9.98 18.48 -8.10
CA PHE A 152 9.30 17.64 -7.12
C PHE A 152 8.43 16.56 -7.77
N ASN A 153 7.73 16.88 -8.87
CA ASN A 153 6.96 15.92 -9.65
C ASN A 153 7.85 14.81 -10.22
N ASN A 154 9.04 15.15 -10.73
CA ASN A 154 10.03 14.14 -11.15
C ASN A 154 10.51 13.26 -9.99
N CYS A 155 10.57 13.79 -8.77
CA CYS A 155 10.91 13.01 -7.58
C CYS A 155 9.79 12.03 -7.22
N LEU A 156 8.53 12.47 -7.24
CA LEU A 156 7.36 11.59 -7.06
C LEU A 156 7.29 10.52 -8.16
N ASP A 157 7.55 10.88 -9.41
CA ASP A 157 7.58 9.95 -10.53
C ASP A 157 8.66 8.88 -10.36
N THR A 158 9.82 9.28 -9.84
CA THR A 158 10.93 8.37 -9.55
C THR A 158 10.58 7.45 -8.39
N GLU A 159 10.06 8.00 -7.30
CA GLU A 159 9.61 7.21 -6.14
C GLU A 159 8.60 6.16 -6.57
N HIS A 160 7.57 6.54 -7.33
CA HIS A 160 6.54 5.63 -7.79
C HIS A 160 7.09 4.51 -8.68
N GLN A 161 8.03 4.81 -9.58
CA GLN A 161 8.68 3.79 -10.41
C GLN A 161 9.46 2.77 -9.58
N ILE A 162 10.19 3.23 -8.56
CA ILE A 162 10.92 2.33 -7.65
C ILE A 162 9.95 1.52 -6.80
N TYR A 163 8.90 2.17 -6.28
CA TYR A 163 7.86 1.51 -5.51
C TYR A 163 7.22 0.37 -6.29
N GLU A 164 6.77 0.60 -7.53
CA GLU A 164 6.15 -0.44 -8.37
C GLU A 164 7.15 -1.55 -8.74
N ALA A 165 8.42 -1.21 -8.98
CA ALA A 165 9.46 -2.21 -9.25
C ALA A 165 9.67 -3.17 -8.06
N ILE A 166 9.62 -2.66 -6.83
CA ILE A 166 9.69 -3.48 -5.61
C ILE A 166 8.39 -4.24 -5.38
N ARG A 167 7.24 -3.55 -5.50
CA ARG A 167 5.90 -4.10 -5.27
C ARG A 167 5.60 -5.29 -6.19
N GLY A 168 5.98 -5.21 -7.46
CA GLY A 168 5.83 -6.31 -8.41
C GLY A 168 6.60 -7.59 -8.03
N GLN A 169 7.58 -7.49 -7.13
CA GLN A 169 8.37 -8.62 -6.61
C GLN A 169 7.98 -9.02 -5.19
N SER A 170 7.22 -8.18 -4.47
CA SER A 170 6.76 -8.36 -3.08
C SER A 170 6.11 -9.71 -2.79
N PRO A 171 5.35 -10.34 -3.72
CA PRO A 171 4.85 -11.67 -3.46
C PRO A 171 6.03 -12.64 -3.31
N ARG A 172 6.90 -12.77 -4.31
CA ARG A 172 7.96 -13.79 -4.33
C ARG A 172 9.09 -13.54 -3.33
N SER A 173 9.09 -12.39 -2.66
CA SER A 173 10.20 -11.89 -1.86
C SER A 173 9.67 -11.38 -0.51
N THR A 174 9.96 -12.07 0.58
CA THR A 174 9.69 -11.58 1.96
C THR A 174 10.65 -10.45 2.38
N LEU A 175 11.36 -9.86 1.42
CA LEU A 175 12.46 -8.93 1.63
C LEU A 175 12.02 -7.67 2.37
N VAL A 176 10.89 -7.11 1.94
CA VAL A 176 10.44 -5.81 2.41
C VAL A 176 9.15 -5.98 3.18
N ASP A 177 9.15 -5.51 4.43
CA ASP A 177 7.95 -5.45 5.24
C ASP A 177 6.85 -4.69 4.47
N PRO A 178 5.66 -5.30 4.25
CA PRO A 178 4.55 -4.63 3.59
C PRO A 178 4.17 -3.32 4.27
N TYR A 179 4.32 -3.19 5.59
CA TYR A 179 4.03 -1.94 6.29
C TYR A 179 5.08 -0.88 6.02
N PHE A 180 6.35 -1.26 5.82
CA PHE A 180 7.39 -0.35 5.36
C PHE A 180 7.05 0.20 3.97
N MET A 181 6.70 -0.67 3.01
CA MET A 181 6.29 -0.25 1.67
C MET A 181 5.06 0.66 1.71
N LEU A 182 4.04 0.28 2.48
CA LEU A 182 2.84 1.08 2.67
C LEU A 182 3.17 2.48 3.23
N SER A 183 4.20 2.59 4.07
CA SER A 183 4.65 3.87 4.61
C SER A 183 5.30 4.79 3.58
N LEU A 184 6.00 4.22 2.58
CA LEU A 184 6.56 4.98 1.46
C LEU A 184 5.42 5.53 0.59
N ALA A 185 4.50 4.65 0.18
CA ALA A 185 3.33 5.02 -0.62
C ALA A 185 2.46 6.09 0.06
N ALA A 186 2.14 5.90 1.34
CA ALA A 186 1.34 6.86 2.11
C ALA A 186 2.03 8.23 2.20
N MET A 187 3.35 8.25 2.39
CA MET A 187 4.14 9.49 2.43
C MET A 187 4.13 10.20 1.08
N ALA A 188 4.43 9.49 0.00
CA ALA A 188 4.46 10.05 -1.35
C ALA A 188 3.09 10.62 -1.76
N GLN A 189 2.01 9.87 -1.49
CA GLN A 189 0.64 10.32 -1.70
C GLN A 189 0.35 11.60 -0.91
N PHE A 190 0.66 11.63 0.39
CA PHE A 190 0.40 12.82 1.22
C PHE A 190 1.13 14.06 0.71
N LEU A 191 2.40 13.95 0.35
CA LEU A 191 3.18 15.08 -0.14
C LEU A 191 2.73 15.52 -1.54
N GLY A 192 2.36 14.56 -2.39
CA GLY A 192 1.75 14.84 -3.70
C GLY A 192 0.44 15.59 -3.56
N ASP A 193 -0.46 15.13 -2.70
CA ASP A 193 -1.74 15.79 -2.41
C ASP A 193 -1.52 17.20 -1.86
N ALA A 194 -0.56 17.37 -0.93
CA ALA A 194 -0.20 18.68 -0.39
C ALA A 194 0.32 19.62 -1.50
N ALA A 195 1.18 19.14 -2.39
CA ALA A 195 1.69 19.92 -3.52
C ALA A 195 0.58 20.30 -4.51
N ALA A 196 -0.34 19.38 -4.80
CA ALA A 196 -1.49 19.61 -5.67
C ALA A 196 -2.43 20.71 -5.12
N THR A 197 -2.45 20.97 -3.80
CA THR A 197 -3.20 22.11 -3.24
C THR A 197 -2.65 23.48 -3.65
N LEU A 198 -1.39 23.55 -4.08
CA LEU A 198 -0.76 24.78 -4.57
C LEU A 198 -0.79 24.86 -6.10
N TYR A 199 -0.61 23.72 -6.79
CA TYR A 199 -0.50 23.64 -8.26
C TYR A 199 -1.32 22.46 -8.81
N PRO A 200 -2.66 22.55 -8.80
CA PRO A 200 -3.53 21.44 -9.19
C PRO A 200 -3.38 21.03 -10.65
N ASP A 201 -2.97 21.95 -11.52
CA ASP A 201 -2.80 21.68 -12.96
C ASP A 201 -1.40 21.15 -13.32
N ASP A 202 -0.41 21.31 -12.43
CA ASP A 202 0.99 20.90 -12.70
C ASP A 202 1.39 19.62 -11.95
N ILE A 203 0.69 19.24 -10.88
CA ILE A 203 1.00 18.04 -10.08
C ILE A 203 0.00 16.93 -10.38
N MET A 204 0.50 15.85 -10.97
CA MET A 204 -0.26 14.63 -11.16
C MET A 204 0.08 13.66 -10.03
N VAL A 205 -0.79 13.59 -9.01
CA VAL A 205 -0.62 12.61 -7.95
C VAL A 205 -0.94 11.23 -8.51
N LYS A 206 0.05 10.34 -8.47
CA LYS A 206 -0.10 8.95 -8.88
C LYS A 206 -0.70 8.15 -7.75
N ASP A 207 -1.74 7.38 -8.04
CA ASP A 207 -2.29 6.44 -7.06
C ASP A 207 -1.31 5.30 -6.81
N HIS A 208 -0.92 5.12 -5.55
CA HIS A 208 -0.15 3.95 -5.12
C HIS A 208 -1.07 2.81 -4.72
N LEU A 209 -0.91 1.66 -5.37
CA LEU A 209 -1.56 0.43 -4.93
C LEU A 209 -0.84 -0.12 -3.69
N PRO A 210 -1.54 -0.65 -2.68
CA PRO A 210 -0.87 -1.21 -1.51
C PRO A 210 0.02 -2.42 -1.87
N PRO A 211 1.03 -2.71 -1.05
CA PRO A 211 1.95 -3.82 -1.28
C PRO A 211 1.23 -5.17 -1.16
N LEU A 212 1.69 -6.13 -1.95
CA LEU A 212 1.14 -7.48 -1.99
C LEU A 212 1.74 -8.36 -0.89
N VAL A 213 0.91 -9.23 -0.33
CA VAL A 213 1.28 -10.26 0.62
C VAL A 213 0.84 -11.62 0.12
N HIS A 214 1.66 -12.63 0.42
CA HIS A 214 1.28 -14.02 0.24
C HIS A 214 0.42 -14.49 1.40
N THR A 215 -0.61 -15.24 1.07
CA THR A 215 -1.45 -15.87 2.07
C THR A 215 -1.92 -17.25 1.61
N ASN A 216 -1.67 -18.26 2.45
CA ASN A 216 -2.23 -19.60 2.29
C ASN A 216 -3.61 -19.72 2.95
N ASP A 217 -4.25 -18.60 3.26
CA ASP A 217 -5.52 -18.60 3.97
C ASP A 217 -6.67 -18.91 3.02
N ASP A 218 -7.34 -20.03 3.31
CA ASP A 218 -8.45 -20.58 2.53
C ASP A 218 -9.58 -19.58 2.26
N ARG A 219 -9.75 -18.56 3.12
CA ARG A 219 -10.74 -17.49 2.92
C ARG A 219 -10.52 -16.70 1.62
N PHE A 220 -9.31 -16.72 1.08
CA PHE A 220 -8.96 -16.04 -0.17
C PHE A 220 -8.94 -16.95 -1.39
N LYS A 221 -9.32 -18.23 -1.27
CA LYS A 221 -9.40 -19.16 -2.41
C LYS A 221 -10.33 -18.66 -3.52
N ASN A 222 -11.39 -17.94 -3.19
CA ASN A 222 -12.33 -17.39 -4.18
C ASN A 222 -11.91 -16.02 -4.72
N PHE A 223 -10.90 -15.39 -4.10
CA PHE A 223 -10.24 -14.18 -4.60
C PHE A 223 -9.15 -14.49 -5.63
N ARG A 224 -8.90 -15.77 -5.92
CA ARG A 224 -7.85 -16.24 -6.83
C ARG A 224 -7.99 -15.62 -8.23
N ASN A 225 -7.36 -14.47 -8.40
CA ASN A 225 -6.57 -14.26 -9.60
C ASN A 225 -5.36 -15.20 -9.53
N TYR A 226 -4.85 -15.56 -10.70
CA TYR A 226 -3.92 -16.67 -11.01
C TYR A 226 -2.64 -16.87 -10.14
N LEU A 227 -2.40 -16.12 -9.04
CA LEU A 227 -1.10 -16.09 -8.34
C LEU A 227 -1.12 -16.18 -6.78
N GLU A 228 -2.26 -16.34 -6.10
CA GLU A 228 -2.30 -16.43 -4.60
C GLU A 228 -1.88 -15.15 -3.84
N GLU A 229 -1.93 -14.00 -4.49
CA GLU A 229 -1.45 -12.72 -3.98
C GLU A 229 -2.63 -11.80 -3.64
N ILE A 230 -2.54 -11.11 -2.50
CA ILE A 230 -3.55 -10.14 -2.07
C ILE A 230 -2.85 -8.90 -1.49
N ASP A 231 -3.44 -7.71 -1.60
CA ASP A 231 -2.83 -6.54 -1.00
C ASP A 231 -2.97 -6.55 0.54
N ILE A 232 -2.00 -5.95 1.24
CA ILE A 232 -1.95 -5.96 2.71
C ILE A 232 -3.21 -5.38 3.36
N LEU A 233 -3.86 -4.39 2.74
CA LEU A 233 -5.06 -3.77 3.32
C LEU A 233 -6.28 -4.69 3.18
N THR A 234 -6.45 -5.35 2.03
CA THR A 234 -7.49 -6.37 1.86
C THR A 234 -7.28 -7.51 2.87
N PHE A 235 -6.03 -7.95 3.04
CA PHE A 235 -5.69 -9.00 4.00
C PHE A 235 -6.09 -8.61 5.42
N GLU A 236 -5.77 -7.39 5.85
CA GLU A 236 -6.13 -6.89 7.18
C GLU A 236 -7.65 -6.70 7.34
N MET A 237 -8.35 -6.24 6.30
CA MET A 237 -9.81 -6.16 6.29
C MET A 237 -10.46 -7.53 6.50
N ALA A 238 -10.01 -8.54 5.77
CA ALA A 238 -10.52 -9.90 5.90
C ALA A 238 -10.19 -10.52 7.26
N LYS A 239 -9.03 -10.20 7.86
CA LYS A 239 -8.74 -10.53 9.27
C LYS A 239 -9.72 -9.88 10.23
N ALA A 240 -10.13 -8.65 9.95
CA ALA A 240 -11.15 -7.93 10.71
C ALA A 240 -12.59 -8.37 10.41
N GLY A 241 -12.80 -9.44 9.64
CA GLY A 241 -14.11 -10.02 9.35
C GLY A 241 -14.84 -9.43 8.15
N TRP A 242 -14.21 -8.55 7.38
CA TRP A 242 -14.80 -8.00 6.17
C TRP A 242 -14.94 -9.06 5.09
N CYS A 243 -16.05 -9.00 4.34
CA CYS A 243 -16.24 -9.92 3.24
C CYS A 243 -15.42 -9.50 2.01
N PRO A 244 -15.10 -10.46 1.12
CA PRO A 244 -14.27 -10.21 -0.05
C PRO A 244 -14.64 -8.99 -0.90
N ARG A 245 -15.92 -8.88 -1.20
CA ARG A 245 -16.46 -7.82 -2.04
C ARG A 245 -16.37 -6.44 -1.40
N GLN A 246 -16.55 -6.34 -0.08
CA GLN A 246 -16.43 -5.05 0.59
C GLN A 246 -14.99 -4.56 0.57
N ALA A 247 -14.03 -5.46 0.79
CA ALA A 247 -12.61 -5.13 0.66
C ALA A 247 -12.26 -4.70 -0.78
N TRP A 248 -12.79 -5.40 -1.80
CA TRP A 248 -12.62 -4.99 -3.20
C TRP A 248 -13.21 -3.61 -3.51
N ILE A 249 -14.40 -3.29 -2.98
CA ILE A 249 -15.00 -1.95 -3.11
C ILE A 249 -14.11 -0.90 -2.44
N ALA A 250 -13.58 -1.19 -1.25
CA ALA A 250 -12.67 -0.29 -0.53
C ALA A 250 -11.35 -0.07 -1.29
N ALA A 251 -10.82 -1.12 -1.94
CA ALA A 251 -9.62 -1.05 -2.76
C ALA A 251 -9.77 -0.13 -4.00
N GLY A 252 -11.00 0.16 -4.43
CA GLY A 252 -11.29 1.13 -5.50
C GLY A 252 -11.29 2.59 -5.04
N THR A 253 -10.89 2.89 -3.81
CA THR A 253 -10.80 4.26 -3.26
C THR A 253 -9.35 4.72 -3.14
N SER A 254 -9.12 6.00 -2.81
CA SER A 254 -7.76 6.51 -2.59
C SER A 254 -7.06 5.79 -1.44
N LEU A 255 -5.73 5.68 -1.49
CA LEU A 255 -4.94 4.97 -0.48
C LEU A 255 -5.26 5.38 0.98
N PRO A 256 -5.39 6.69 1.33
CA PRO A 256 -5.76 7.08 2.69
C PRO A 256 -7.16 6.61 3.11
N THR A 257 -8.11 6.63 2.17
CA THR A 257 -9.49 6.17 2.39
C THR A 257 -9.51 4.65 2.57
N TYR A 258 -8.77 3.94 1.73
CA TYR A 258 -8.65 2.50 1.80
C TYR A 258 -7.98 2.06 3.10
N TYR A 259 -6.91 2.75 3.51
CA TYR A 259 -6.28 2.54 4.81
C TYR A 259 -7.26 2.77 5.95
N PHE A 260 -8.06 3.85 5.92
CA PHE A 260 -9.08 4.11 6.93
C PHE A 260 -10.12 2.99 7.00
N TYR A 261 -10.65 2.52 5.87
CA TYR A 261 -11.56 1.37 5.84
C TYR A 261 -10.93 0.11 6.42
N SER A 262 -9.64 -0.13 6.14
CA SER A 262 -8.94 -1.26 6.71
C SER A 262 -8.89 -1.25 8.24
N GLN A 263 -8.98 -0.07 8.85
CA GLN A 263 -8.95 0.11 10.31
C GLN A 263 -10.33 0.04 10.95
N LEU A 264 -11.43 -0.02 10.18
CA LEU A 264 -12.76 -0.14 10.74
C LEU A 264 -12.99 -1.54 11.31
N GLN A 265 -13.44 -1.59 12.56
CA GLN A 265 -14.02 -2.81 13.12
C GLN A 265 -15.23 -3.19 12.25
N HIS A 266 -15.25 -4.42 11.74
CA HIS A 266 -16.48 -4.92 11.18
C HIS A 266 -17.46 -5.03 12.34
N PHE A 267 -18.49 -4.18 12.33
CA PHE A 267 -19.53 -4.25 13.35
C PHE A 267 -20.11 -5.66 13.29
N GLU A 268 -20.01 -6.37 14.41
CA GLU A 268 -20.78 -7.56 14.68
C GLU A 268 -22.25 -7.15 14.52
N ALA A 269 -22.80 -7.27 13.31
CA ALA A 269 -24.20 -7.56 13.21
C ALA A 269 -24.36 -8.89 13.95
N GLU A 270 -25.23 -8.93 14.94
CA GLU A 270 -25.57 -10.07 15.78
C GLU A 270 -25.94 -11.35 14.98
N ASP A 271 -25.95 -11.27 13.66
CA ASP A 271 -25.82 -12.37 12.72
C ASP A 271 -24.42 -13.02 12.79
N LYS A 272 -24.30 -13.97 13.73
CA LYS A 272 -23.39 -15.13 13.72
C LYS A 272 -22.38 -15.12 12.57
N VAL A 273 -21.09 -15.01 12.90
CA VAL A 273 -19.92 -15.45 12.09
C VAL A 273 -20.35 -16.32 10.90
N ARG A 274 -20.76 -15.70 9.79
CA ARG A 274 -21.19 -16.47 8.62
C ARG A 274 -19.91 -16.88 7.94
N ASP A 275 -19.72 -18.18 7.77
CA ASP A 275 -18.53 -18.70 7.12
C ASP A 275 -18.52 -18.25 5.64
N HIS A 276 -17.67 -17.27 5.32
CA HIS A 276 -17.54 -16.72 3.98
C HIS A 276 -16.62 -17.56 3.07
N ARG A 277 -16.13 -18.73 3.51
CA ARG A 277 -15.26 -19.61 2.71
C ARG A 277 -15.90 -20.05 1.39
N GLU A 278 -17.22 -20.17 1.34
CA GLU A 278 -17.97 -20.56 0.12
C GLU A 278 -18.71 -19.39 -0.55
N CYS A 279 -18.54 -18.17 -0.04
CA CYS A 279 -19.30 -17.01 -0.50
C CYS A 279 -18.89 -16.61 -1.92
N THR A 280 -19.83 -16.73 -2.86
CA THR A 280 -19.67 -16.24 -4.25
C THR A 280 -20.12 -14.78 -4.39
N GLN A 281 -19.72 -14.12 -5.48
CA GLN A 281 -20.15 -12.75 -5.79
C GLN A 281 -21.69 -12.63 -5.83
N THR A 282 -22.37 -13.64 -6.37
CA THR A 282 -23.84 -13.73 -6.46
C THR A 282 -24.48 -13.90 -5.08
N GLN A 283 -23.95 -14.77 -4.23
CA GLN A 283 -24.45 -14.95 -2.85
C GLN A 283 -24.24 -13.68 -2.02
N CYS A 284 -23.16 -12.94 -2.22
CA CYS A 284 -22.94 -11.66 -1.52
C CYS A 284 -23.93 -10.57 -1.98
N LEU A 285 -24.38 -10.59 -3.24
CA LEU A 285 -25.43 -9.70 -3.75
C LEU A 285 -26.81 -10.05 -3.19
N SER A 286 -27.16 -11.33 -3.10
CA SER A 286 -28.44 -11.77 -2.55
C SER A 286 -28.58 -11.45 -1.05
N LEU A 287 -27.48 -11.47 -0.31
CA LEU A 287 -27.44 -11.15 1.12
C LEU A 287 -27.69 -9.66 1.46
N ARG A 288 -27.75 -8.75 0.47
CA ARG A 288 -28.18 -7.34 0.70
C ARG A 288 -29.69 -7.16 0.67
N VAL A 289 -30.42 -8.19 0.26
CA VAL A 289 -31.86 -8.22 0.28
C VAL A 289 -32.26 -8.95 1.55
N ASP A 290 -32.72 -8.22 2.56
CA ASP A 290 -33.47 -8.86 3.64
C ASP A 290 -34.72 -9.46 3.00
N SER A 291 -34.69 -10.75 2.69
CA SER A 291 -35.79 -11.43 2.02
C SER A 291 -37.08 -11.41 2.86
N SER A 292 -36.97 -11.20 4.17
CA SER A 292 -38.13 -11.05 5.05
C SER A 292 -38.76 -9.65 4.99
N ALA A 293 -37.96 -8.61 4.71
CA ALA A 293 -38.42 -7.22 4.65
C ALA A 293 -38.52 -6.63 3.22
N TYR A 294 -37.88 -7.25 2.23
CA TYR A 294 -37.88 -6.79 0.86
C TYR A 294 -39.18 -7.15 0.16
N LYS A 295 -40.11 -6.19 0.15
CA LYS A 295 -41.30 -6.23 -0.70
C LYS A 295 -41.02 -5.45 -1.98
N SER A 296 -40.97 -6.14 -3.11
CA SER A 296 -41.06 -5.48 -4.41
C SER A 296 -42.36 -4.67 -4.45
N ARG A 297 -42.27 -3.40 -4.86
CA ARG A 297 -43.45 -2.54 -5.07
C ARG A 297 -43.73 -2.43 -6.55
N HIS A 298 -44.98 -2.64 -6.93
CA HIS A 298 -45.42 -2.39 -8.30
C HIS A 298 -45.38 -0.89 -8.64
N ILE A 299 -45.09 -0.57 -9.90
CA ILE A 299 -45.22 0.79 -10.46
C ILE A 299 -46.70 1.25 -10.45
N HIS A 300 -47.65 0.31 -10.44
CA HIS A 300 -49.09 0.57 -10.36
C HIS A 300 -49.71 -0.05 -9.10
N ARG A 301 -50.77 0.56 -8.55
CA ARG A 301 -51.48 0.01 -7.38
C ARG A 301 -52.10 -1.34 -7.72
N GLY A 302 -51.58 -2.40 -7.10
CA GLY A 302 -52.11 -3.76 -7.18
C GLY A 302 -51.36 -4.69 -6.23
N GLU A 303 -52.01 -5.77 -5.81
CA GLU A 303 -51.38 -6.92 -5.17
C GLU A 303 -51.26 -7.99 -6.25
N CYS A 304 -50.04 -8.42 -6.60
CA CYS A 304 -49.85 -9.65 -7.35
C CYS A 304 -48.90 -10.58 -6.59
N ASP A 305 -49.07 -11.88 -6.81
CA ASP A 305 -48.13 -12.85 -6.28
C ASP A 305 -46.75 -12.57 -6.87
N LEU A 306 -45.71 -12.73 -6.04
CA LEU A 306 -44.34 -12.65 -6.50
C LEU A 306 -44.11 -13.81 -7.46
N VAL A 307 -44.16 -13.55 -8.77
CA VAL A 307 -43.74 -14.51 -9.80
C VAL A 307 -42.21 -14.53 -9.82
N GLY A 308 -41.64 -15.18 -8.82
CA GLY A 308 -40.22 -15.52 -8.76
C GLY A 308 -40.03 -16.98 -9.16
N PHE A 309 -38.93 -17.27 -9.83
CA PHE A 309 -38.47 -18.64 -10.00
C PHE A 309 -37.98 -19.16 -8.65
N LYS A 310 -38.19 -20.43 -8.34
CA LYS A 310 -37.54 -21.01 -7.16
C LYS A 310 -36.04 -20.98 -7.40
N THR A 311 -35.28 -20.56 -6.40
CA THR A 311 -33.81 -20.45 -6.51
C THR A 311 -33.19 -21.79 -6.92
N GLU A 312 -33.78 -22.91 -6.49
CA GLU A 312 -33.38 -24.27 -6.89
C GLU A 312 -33.49 -24.51 -8.41
N ASP A 313 -34.53 -23.98 -9.06
CA ASP A 313 -34.74 -24.12 -10.50
C ASP A 313 -33.70 -23.31 -11.28
N LEU A 314 -33.31 -22.14 -10.76
CA LEU A 314 -32.31 -21.27 -11.41
C LEU A 314 -30.91 -21.90 -11.39
N ASP A 315 -30.56 -22.58 -10.30
CA ASP A 315 -29.28 -23.27 -10.13
C ASP A 315 -29.15 -24.44 -11.12
N SER A 316 -30.23 -25.20 -11.34
CA SER A 316 -30.26 -26.29 -12.34
C SER A 316 -30.03 -25.79 -13.77
N ILE A 317 -30.66 -24.68 -14.16
CA ILE A 317 -30.52 -24.09 -15.50
C ILE A 317 -29.08 -23.59 -15.73
N LEU A 318 -28.49 -22.96 -14.71
CA LEU A 318 -27.11 -22.46 -14.82
C LEU A 318 -26.08 -23.60 -14.89
N GLN A 319 -26.33 -24.74 -14.23
CA GLN A 319 -25.47 -25.92 -14.35
C GLN A 319 -25.60 -26.62 -15.72
N GLU A 320 -26.80 -26.66 -16.32
CA GLU A 320 -26.97 -27.18 -17.69
C GLU A 320 -26.22 -26.35 -18.74
N VAL A 321 -26.23 -25.03 -18.60
CA VAL A 321 -25.54 -24.12 -19.53
C VAL A 321 -24.01 -24.17 -19.37
N ALA A 322 -23.50 -24.55 -18.20
CA ALA A 322 -22.06 -24.67 -17.94
C ALA A 322 -21.44 -25.98 -18.46
N HIS A 323 -22.25 -26.93 -18.95
CA HIS A 323 -21.82 -28.26 -19.41
C HIS A 323 -22.18 -28.58 -20.87
N GLY A 324 -22.71 -27.60 -21.62
CA GLY A 324 -22.89 -27.66 -23.08
C GLY A 324 -21.83 -26.87 -23.82
#